data_AF-A0A645ISM4-F1
#
_entry.id   AF-A0A645ISM4-F1
#
_cell.length_a   1.000
_cell.length_b   1.000
_cell.length_c   1.000
_cell.angle_alpha   90.00
_cell.angle_beta   90.00
_cell.angle_gamma   90.00
#
_symmetry.space_group_name_H-M   'P 1'
#
loop_
_entity.id
_entity.type
_entity.pdbx_description
1 polymer ?
#
loop_
_entity_poly.entity_id
_entity_poly.type
_entity_poly.pdbx_seq_one_letter_code
_entity_poly.pdbx_strand_id
1 'polypeptide(L)'
;MAAELGHVTVSHSHNGDGGASYSQKKIADGLLSLRGGEIVLFHMNRPEGRTAEGLKEALPLLREKGFRFVKLGERPFVLEGGTPGP
;
A
#
# COMPACT_ATOMS: atom_id res chain seq x y z
N MET A 1 9.19 -23.62 -4.59
CA MET A 1 8.52 -22.29 -4.71
C MET A 1 8.48 -21.60 -3.35
N ALA A 2 8.24 -20.28 -3.25
CA ALA A 2 8.16 -19.58 -1.95
C ALA A 2 7.17 -20.24 -0.96
N ALA A 3 6.06 -20.78 -1.48
CA ALA A 3 5.08 -21.54 -0.69
C ALA A 3 5.65 -22.83 -0.06
N GLU A 4 6.59 -23.51 -0.71
CA GLU A 4 7.25 -24.72 -0.15
C GLU A 4 8.13 -24.39 1.06
N LEU A 5 8.50 -23.12 1.22
CA LEU A 5 9.24 -22.59 2.38
C LEU A 5 8.29 -21.98 3.43
N GLY A 6 6.97 -22.13 3.28
CA GLY A 6 5.97 -21.57 4.19
C GLY A 6 5.75 -20.06 4.07
N HIS A 7 6.17 -19.45 2.95
CA HIS A 7 5.94 -18.02 2.71
C HIS A 7 4.65 -17.75 1.94
N VAL A 8 3.96 -16.68 2.31
CA VAL A 8 2.85 -16.12 1.56
C VAL A 8 3.37 -14.99 0.67
N THR A 9 3.20 -15.12 -0.64
CA THR A 9 3.56 -14.06 -1.59
C THR A 9 2.45 -13.02 -1.64
N VAL A 10 2.83 -11.74 -1.59
CA VAL A 10 1.92 -10.60 -1.65
C VAL A 10 2.36 -9.67 -2.77
N SER A 11 1.39 -9.16 -3.53
CA SER A 11 1.59 -8.09 -4.51
C SER A 11 0.87 -6.82 -4.03
N HIS A 12 0.90 -5.77 -4.85
CA HIS A 12 0.19 -4.53 -4.61
C HIS A 12 -0.98 -4.35 -5.57
N SER A 13 -2.01 -3.62 -5.16
CA SER A 13 -3.12 -3.22 -6.04
C SER A 13 -2.95 -1.78 -6.55
N HIS A 14 -2.09 -0.98 -5.92
CA HIS A 14 -1.79 0.39 -6.35
C HIS A 14 -0.29 0.68 -6.26
N ASN A 15 0.28 1.29 -7.29
CA ASN A 15 1.65 1.82 -7.25
C ASN A 15 1.58 3.28 -6.78
N GLY A 16 2.00 3.53 -5.54
CA GLY A 16 1.78 4.80 -4.86
C GLY A 16 2.72 5.93 -5.27
N ASP A 17 3.92 5.62 -5.77
CA ASP A 17 4.93 6.64 -6.11
C ASP A 17 5.63 6.44 -7.46
N GLY A 18 5.27 5.40 -8.21
CA GLY A 18 5.85 5.14 -9.53
C GLY A 18 7.35 4.87 -9.48
N GLY A 19 7.88 4.24 -8.42
CA GLY A 19 9.33 4.10 -8.25
C GLY A 19 10.00 5.39 -7.79
N ALA A 20 9.31 6.15 -6.92
CA ALA A 20 9.69 7.49 -6.47
C ALA A 20 9.79 8.56 -7.57
N SER A 21 9.16 8.34 -8.73
CA SER A 21 9.15 9.30 -9.86
C SER A 21 7.94 10.24 -9.85
N TYR A 22 6.89 9.92 -9.09
CA TYR A 22 5.69 10.74 -9.04
C TYR A 22 5.90 12.04 -8.27
N SER A 23 5.20 13.09 -8.71
CA SER A 23 5.15 14.35 -7.97
C SER A 23 4.37 14.18 -6.66
N GLN A 24 4.67 15.01 -5.67
CA GLN A 24 3.93 15.07 -4.41
C GLN A 24 2.41 15.07 -4.63
N LYS A 25 1.92 15.94 -5.51
CA LYS A 25 0.48 16.05 -5.81
C LYS A 25 -0.09 14.74 -6.37
N LYS A 26 0.61 14.08 -7.29
CA LYS A 26 0.14 12.81 -7.88
C LYS A 26 0.05 11.70 -6.84
N ILE A 27 1.01 11.65 -5.92
CA ILE A 27 1.01 10.71 -4.79
C ILE A 27 -0.19 10.98 -3.88
N ALA A 28 -0.40 12.24 -3.49
CA ALA A 28 -1.50 12.62 -2.61
C ALA A 28 -2.87 12.36 -3.25
N ASP A 29 -3.09 12.83 -4.48
CA ASP A 29 -4.34 12.62 -5.22
C ASP A 29 -4.64 11.12 -5.40
N GLY A 30 -3.61 10.32 -5.75
CA GLY A 30 -3.74 8.88 -5.92
C GLY A 30 -4.22 8.20 -4.65
N LEU A 31 -3.60 8.52 -3.52
CA LEU A 31 -4.00 8.02 -2.21
C LEU A 31 -5.41 8.46 -1.81
N LEU A 32 -5.77 9.72 -2.03
CA LEU A 32 -7.08 10.26 -1.64
C LEU A 32 -8.24 9.73 -2.48
N SER A 33 -7.95 9.06 -3.60
CA SER A 33 -8.91 8.40 -4.50
C SER A 33 -9.23 6.94 -4.12
N LEU A 34 -8.49 6.36 -3.18
CA LEU A 34 -8.66 4.96 -2.75
C LEU A 34 -9.99 4.74 -2.02
N ARG A 35 -10.44 3.48 -1.98
CA ARG A 35 -11.73 3.08 -1.39
C ARG A 35 -11.59 2.19 -0.15
N GLY A 36 -10.39 1.70 0.14
CA GLY A 36 -10.09 0.81 1.26
C GLY A 36 -9.95 -0.65 0.81
N GLY A 37 -8.99 -1.36 1.40
CA GLY A 37 -8.62 -2.73 1.04
C GLY A 37 -7.44 -2.84 0.06
N GLU A 38 -6.97 -1.72 -0.48
CA GLU A 38 -5.81 -1.69 -1.36
C GLU A 38 -4.49 -1.93 -0.62
N ILE A 39 -3.55 -2.59 -1.30
CA ILE A 39 -2.14 -2.65 -0.90
C ILE A 39 -1.40 -1.66 -1.79
N VAL A 40 -0.82 -0.64 -1.18
CA VAL A 40 -0.11 0.42 -1.89
C VAL A 40 1.40 0.23 -1.75
N LEU A 41 2.11 0.18 -2.88
CA LEU A 41 3.57 0.07 -2.90
C LEU A 41 4.24 1.44 -2.94
N PHE A 42 5.25 1.64 -2.10
CA PHE A 42 6.11 2.81 -2.06
C PHE A 42 7.59 2.40 -2.00
N HIS A 43 8.46 3.25 -2.54
CA HIS A 43 9.89 3.05 -2.62
C HIS A 43 10.61 4.05 -1.72
N MET A 44 11.18 3.56 -0.60
CA MET A 44 11.88 4.40 0.40
C MET A 44 13.40 4.44 0.20
N ASN A 45 13.90 3.84 -0.88
CA ASN A 45 15.33 3.78 -1.23
C ASN A 45 15.78 4.94 -2.15
N ARG A 46 14.93 5.94 -2.38
CA ARG A 46 15.18 7.09 -3.26
C ARG A 46 14.88 8.40 -2.52
N PRO A 47 15.83 8.91 -1.70
CA PRO A 47 15.60 10.07 -0.84
C PRO A 47 15.38 11.38 -1.62
N GLU A 48 15.75 11.44 -2.90
CA GLU A 48 15.55 12.60 -3.77
C GLU A 48 14.09 12.73 -4.28
N GLY A 49 13.29 11.69 -4.07
CA GLY A 49 11.88 11.63 -4.49
C GLY A 49 10.97 12.50 -3.62
N ARG A 50 9.66 12.45 -3.92
CA ARG A 50 8.61 13.20 -3.20
C ARG A 50 7.66 12.32 -2.38
N THR A 51 8.05 11.06 -2.14
CA THR A 51 7.23 10.07 -1.45
C THR A 51 6.87 10.51 -0.03
N ALA A 52 7.84 11.02 0.73
CA ALA A 52 7.61 11.45 2.10
C ALA A 52 6.63 12.62 2.18
N GLU A 53 6.76 13.61 1.29
CA GLU A 53 5.90 14.79 1.21
C GLU A 53 4.46 14.41 0.83
N GLY A 54 4.30 13.55 -0.18
CA GLY A 54 2.98 13.08 -0.61
C GLY A 54 2.26 12.27 0.48
N LEU A 55 3.00 11.43 1.22
CA LEU A 55 2.45 10.71 2.37
C LEU A 55 2.06 11.65 3.52
N LYS A 56 2.89 12.65 3.83
CA LYS A 56 2.59 13.65 4.88
C LYS A 56 1.29 14.40 4.58
N GLU A 57 1.01 14.67 3.31
CA GLU A 57 -0.22 15.34 2.87
C GLU A 57 -1.45 14.43 2.94
N ALA A 58 -1.36 13.20 2.43
CA ALA A 58 -2.52 12.32 2.28
C ALA A 58 -2.90 11.53 3.55
N LEU A 59 -1.92 11.09 4.36
CA LEU A 59 -2.19 10.20 5.48
C LEU A 59 -3.13 10.80 6.55
N PRO A 60 -3.00 12.07 6.98
CA PRO A 60 -3.95 12.67 7.91
C PRO A 60 -5.38 12.70 7.35
N LEU A 61 -5.54 13.11 6.10
CA LEU A 61 -6.84 13.20 5.43
C LEU A 61 -7.51 11.83 5.26
N LEU A 62 -6.73 10.78 4.97
CA LEU A 62 -7.26 9.42 4.93
C LEU A 62 -7.75 8.96 6.30
N ARG A 63 -7.03 9.28 7.38
CA ARG A 63 -7.49 8.97 8.75
C ARG A 63 -8.78 9.71 9.08
N GLU A 64 -8.91 10.98 8.69
CA GLU A 64 -10.15 11.77 8.84
C GLU A 64 -11.31 11.16 8.05
N LYS A 65 -11.05 10.60 6.86
CA LYS A 65 -12.02 9.83 6.07
C LYS A 65 -12.36 8.45 6.66
N GLY A 66 -11.79 8.07 7.80
CA GLY A 66 -12.07 6.81 8.49
C GLY A 66 -11.22 5.61 8.04
N PHE A 67 -10.15 5.84 7.26
CA PHE A 67 -9.23 4.76 6.89
C PHE A 67 -8.47 4.26 8.12
N ARG A 68 -8.21 2.95 8.14
CA ARG A 68 -7.27 2.31 9.06
C ARG A 68 -6.14 1.69 8.27
N PHE A 69 -4.92 2.06 8.62
CA PHE A 69 -3.73 1.40 8.11
C PHE A 69 -3.44 0.18 8.98
N VAL A 70 -3.29 -0.97 8.33
CA VAL A 70 -3.06 -2.26 8.99
C VAL A 70 -1.82 -2.92 8.42
N LYS A 71 -1.21 -3.82 9.17
CA LYS A 71 -0.14 -4.67 8.64
C LYS A 71 -0.72 -5.79 7.80
N LEU A 72 0.06 -6.26 6.83
CA LEU A 72 -0.30 -7.38 5.97
C LEU A 72 -0.70 -8.64 6.78
N GLY A 73 -0.02 -8.92 7.89
CA GLY A 73 -0.35 -10.07 8.76
C GLY A 73 -1.56 -9.90 9.68
N GLU A 74 -2.20 -8.72 9.73
CA GLU A 74 -3.36 -8.45 10.61
C GLU A 74 -4.71 -8.78 9.93
N ARG A 75 -4.68 -9.23 8.68
CA ARG A 75 -5.87 -9.65 7.93
C ARG A 75 -5.60 -10.99 7.23
N PRO A 76 -6.53 -11.95 7.29
CA PRO A 76 -6.45 -13.12 6.43
C PRO A 76 -6.54 -12.65 4.97
N PHE A 77 -5.54 -12.99 4.17
CA PHE A 77 -5.62 -12.81 2.73
C PHE A 77 -6.67 -13.80 2.21
N VAL A 78 -7.80 -13.30 1.71
CA VAL A 78 -8.60 -14.13 0.81
C VAL A 78 -7.87 -14.07 -0.54
N LEU A 79 -6.92 -14.99 -0.70
CA LEU A 79 -6.37 -15.29 -2.03
C LEU A 79 -7.53 -15.91 -2.83
N GLU A 80 -7.87 -15.36 -4.00
CA GLU A 80 -8.83 -16.05 -4.88
C GLU A 80 -8.35 -17.50 -5.09
N GLY A 81 -9.15 -18.46 -4.60
CA GLY A 81 -8.86 -19.89 -4.68
C GLY A 81 -8.09 -20.52 -3.51
N GLY A 82 -7.72 -19.76 -2.48
CA GLY A 82 -7.09 -20.30 -1.27
C GLY A 82 -8.09 -20.40 -0.11
N THR A 83 -8.28 -21.60 0.45
CA THR A 83 -8.98 -21.75 1.73
C THR A 83 -8.32 -20.87 2.79
N PRO A 84 -9.09 -20.15 3.63
CA PRO A 84 -8.52 -19.40 4.73
C PRO A 84 -7.67 -20.33 5.60
N GLY A 85 -6.44 -19.93 5.91
CA GLY A 85 -5.68 -20.55 6.99
C GLY A 85 -6.42 -20.37 8.33
N PRO A 86 -6.10 -21.20 9.33
CA PRO A 86 -6.76 -21.17 10.65
C PRO A 86 -6.66 -19.79 11.33
#